data_AF-A0A1G1A595-F1
#
_entry.id   AF-A0A1G1A595-F1
#
_cell.length_a   1.000
_cell.length_b   1.000
_cell.length_c   1.000
_cell.angle_alpha   90.00
_cell.angle_beta   90.00
_cell.angle_gamma   90.00
#
_symmetry.space_group_name_H-M   'P 1'
#
loop_
_entity.id
_entity.type
_entity.pdbx_description
1 polymer ?
#
loop_
_entity_poly.entity_id
_entity_poly.type
_entity_poly.pdbx_seq_one_letter_code
_entity_poly.pdbx_strand_id
1 'polypeptide(L)'
;MGFESGSLSFRMFYMPHGMPEDSVKRFSRHAAPPLDHLGREAVRGWVSGRHLLDREIDDDNAFLCGYLRLTLMKAERKIPDALLRAECQIQELSELRDQGGSGLRRDRRLAIRKEVLERLLPQMPPTLTGISMVYDGNAELLLAGAVTDKQTESLSNALRETLGEAPIPLTAATAALKRKKVNVRDLDPVSFTPELEDELAGDHLGQDFLTWLWFYSEASGGLLDTDRGTFAVVLQGPLTFVMEGEGAHEALLRKGQPLVSNEAKAALLGGKKLAAARIILARGNEQWETMLDADRFAFRGLKFPKGQPLDPVSRFQERMNGVETFREGFLALFDRFLDDRADPAAWKSIRKDIHGWVTGRTAKR
;
A
#
# COMPACT_ATOMS: atom_id res chain seq x y z
N MET A 1 -11.89 3.92 -12.61
CA MET A 1 -11.17 4.21 -11.34
C MET A 1 -10.45 2.96 -10.83
N GLY A 2 -9.60 3.05 -9.79
CA GLY A 2 -8.67 1.97 -9.43
C GLY A 2 -9.32 0.60 -9.12
N PHE A 3 -10.54 0.59 -8.60
CA PHE A 3 -11.27 -0.64 -8.23
C PHE A 3 -11.97 -1.32 -9.42
N GLU A 4 -12.16 -0.64 -10.55
CA GLU A 4 -13.00 -1.12 -11.66
C GLU A 4 -12.23 -1.83 -12.79
N SER A 5 -10.90 -1.67 -12.84
CA SER A 5 -10.08 -2.17 -13.94
C SER A 5 -8.62 -2.39 -13.54
N GLY A 6 -7.93 -3.28 -14.26
CA GLY A 6 -6.49 -3.49 -14.10
C GLY A 6 -6.12 -4.13 -12.76
N SER A 7 -4.86 -3.93 -12.35
CA SER A 7 -4.41 -4.33 -11.02
C SER A 7 -4.83 -3.30 -9.96
N LEU A 8 -5.06 -3.76 -8.74
CA LEU A 8 -5.55 -2.93 -7.64
C LEU A 8 -4.46 -2.73 -6.58
N SER A 9 -4.16 -1.49 -6.24
CA SER A 9 -3.35 -1.17 -5.06
C SER A 9 -4.25 -0.59 -3.99
N PHE A 10 -4.25 -1.15 -2.79
CA PHE A 10 -5.14 -0.71 -1.72
C PHE A 10 -4.59 -1.01 -0.32
N ARG A 11 -5.13 -0.27 0.65
CA ARG A 11 -5.11 -0.57 2.08
C ARG A 11 -6.53 -0.75 2.58
N MET A 12 -6.66 -1.43 3.70
CA MET A 12 -7.92 -1.62 4.41
C MET A 12 -7.96 -0.69 5.63
N PHE A 13 -9.16 -0.25 5.99
CA PHE A 13 -9.38 0.60 7.13
C PHE A 13 -10.67 0.21 7.83
N TYR A 14 -10.66 0.28 9.16
CA TYR A 14 -11.86 0.20 9.97
C TYR A 14 -12.54 1.57 10.03
N MET A 15 -13.87 1.56 9.90
CA MET A 15 -14.70 2.70 10.25
C MET A 15 -15.17 2.51 11.71
N PRO A 16 -14.74 3.35 12.67
CA PRO A 16 -15.05 3.15 14.09
C PRO A 16 -16.53 2.97 14.39
N HIS A 17 -17.39 3.73 13.72
CA HIS A 17 -18.85 3.67 13.91
C HIS A 17 -19.60 3.28 12.63
N GLY A 18 -18.93 2.61 11.68
CA GLY A 18 -19.50 2.29 10.37
C GLY A 18 -19.70 3.53 9.48
N MET A 19 -20.35 3.35 8.33
CA MET A 19 -20.69 4.46 7.44
C MET A 19 -22.02 5.11 7.87
N PRO A 20 -22.09 6.43 8.09
CA PRO A 20 -23.35 7.10 8.44
C PRO A 20 -24.42 6.94 7.36
N GLU A 21 -25.70 6.84 7.76
CA GLU A 21 -26.83 6.75 6.82
C GLU A 21 -26.93 7.95 5.88
N ASP A 22 -26.56 9.15 6.34
CA ASP A 22 -26.55 10.38 5.54
C ASP A 22 -25.21 10.63 4.82
N SER A 23 -24.34 9.62 4.74
CA SER A 23 -22.98 9.72 4.18
C SER A 23 -22.95 10.36 2.79
N VAL A 24 -23.83 9.94 1.86
CA VAL A 24 -23.88 10.50 0.50
C VAL A 24 -24.13 12.02 0.53
N LYS A 25 -25.06 12.49 1.37
CA LYS A 25 -25.30 13.94 1.53
C LYS A 25 -24.07 14.66 2.08
N ARG A 26 -23.35 14.05 3.01
CA ARG A 26 -22.11 14.62 3.56
C ARG A 26 -21.00 14.69 2.52
N PHE A 27 -20.81 13.63 1.72
CA PHE A 27 -19.85 13.62 0.61
C PHE A 27 -20.21 14.65 -0.45
N SER A 28 -21.49 14.78 -0.80
CA SER A 28 -21.99 15.78 -1.76
C SER A 28 -21.70 17.23 -1.30
N ARG A 29 -21.85 17.53 0.00
CA ARG A 29 -21.47 18.85 0.58
C ARG A 29 -19.97 19.14 0.50
N HIS A 30 -19.14 18.10 0.46
CA HIS A 30 -17.69 18.19 0.34
C HIS A 30 -17.20 17.78 -1.07
N ALA A 31 -18.09 17.87 -2.07
CA ALA A 31 -17.73 17.60 -3.44
C ALA A 31 -16.62 18.54 -3.90
N ALA A 32 -15.78 18.05 -4.82
CA ALA A 32 -14.68 18.85 -5.35
C ALA A 32 -15.19 20.14 -6.02
N PRO A 33 -14.50 21.27 -5.84
CA PRO A 33 -14.87 22.51 -6.51
C PRO A 33 -14.66 22.41 -8.04
N PRO A 34 -15.30 23.28 -8.83
CA PRO A 34 -14.99 23.42 -10.25
C PRO A 34 -13.51 23.72 -10.48
N LEU A 35 -12.95 23.25 -11.60
CA LEU A 35 -11.54 23.48 -11.93
C LEU A 35 -11.20 24.97 -12.17
N ASP A 36 -12.19 25.79 -12.48
CA ASP A 36 -12.00 27.24 -12.64
C ASP A 36 -11.59 27.92 -11.33
N HIS A 37 -11.84 27.28 -10.19
CA HIS A 37 -11.37 27.73 -8.88
C HIS A 37 -9.90 27.33 -8.61
N LEU A 38 -9.25 26.60 -9.52
CA LEU A 38 -7.85 26.19 -9.36
C LEU A 38 -6.90 27.35 -9.59
N GLY A 39 -6.48 27.96 -8.48
CA GLY A 39 -5.41 28.95 -8.43
C GLY A 39 -4.01 28.33 -8.40
N ARG A 40 -3.13 28.91 -7.57
CA ARG A 40 -1.77 28.39 -7.34
C ARG A 40 -1.75 27.17 -6.42
N GLU A 41 -2.71 27.09 -5.51
CA GLU A 41 -2.82 26.00 -4.54
C GLU A 41 -3.64 24.85 -5.10
N ALA A 42 -3.33 23.63 -4.64
CA ALA A 42 -4.06 22.45 -5.04
C ALA A 42 -5.45 22.46 -4.39
N VAL A 43 -6.48 22.13 -5.17
CA VAL A 43 -7.84 21.91 -4.64
C VAL A 43 -8.10 20.42 -4.46
N ARG A 44 -8.96 20.09 -3.49
CA ARG A 44 -9.38 18.72 -3.20
C ARG A 44 -10.87 18.67 -2.90
N GLY A 45 -11.45 17.49 -3.10
CA GLY A 45 -12.79 17.17 -2.64
C GLY A 45 -13.28 15.86 -3.25
N TRP A 46 -14.50 15.49 -2.91
CA TRP A 46 -15.07 14.21 -3.33
C TRP A 46 -15.66 14.29 -4.74
N VAL A 47 -15.54 13.19 -5.46
CA VAL A 47 -16.24 12.91 -6.71
C VAL A 47 -16.78 11.48 -6.64
N SER A 48 -17.73 11.15 -7.50
CA SER A 48 -18.23 9.78 -7.60
C SER A 48 -17.14 8.79 -8.03
N GLY A 49 -17.47 7.50 -8.04
CA GLY A 49 -16.60 6.46 -8.60
C GLY A 49 -16.41 6.50 -10.13
N ARG A 50 -17.19 7.28 -10.90
CA ARG A 50 -17.17 7.23 -12.39
C ARG A 50 -15.91 7.87 -12.99
N HIS A 51 -15.64 9.14 -12.67
CA HIS A 51 -14.46 9.87 -13.16
C HIS A 51 -14.06 11.03 -12.24
N LEU A 52 -12.84 11.54 -12.40
CA LEU A 52 -12.24 12.60 -11.54
C LEU A 52 -12.92 13.98 -11.64
N LEU A 53 -13.93 14.12 -12.49
CA LEU A 53 -14.69 15.36 -12.70
C LEU A 53 -16.16 15.21 -12.34
N ASP A 54 -16.54 14.05 -11.80
CA ASP A 54 -17.92 13.72 -11.49
C ASP A 54 -18.31 14.26 -10.11
N ARG A 55 -18.57 15.56 -10.08
CA ARG A 55 -18.77 16.32 -8.83
C ARG A 55 -20.18 16.19 -8.27
N GLU A 56 -21.14 15.77 -9.09
CA GLU A 56 -22.50 15.51 -8.63
C GLU A 56 -22.49 14.14 -7.95
N ILE A 57 -22.72 14.13 -6.63
CA ILE A 57 -22.74 12.92 -5.82
C ILE A 57 -24.16 12.74 -5.29
N ASP A 58 -24.78 11.64 -5.69
CA ASP A 58 -26.11 11.17 -5.31
C ASP A 58 -26.07 9.66 -5.06
N ASP A 59 -27.18 9.10 -4.58
CA ASP A 59 -27.26 7.68 -4.24
C ASP A 59 -27.09 6.78 -5.49
N ASP A 60 -27.56 7.22 -6.65
CA ASP A 60 -27.52 6.44 -7.89
C ASP A 60 -26.08 6.28 -8.42
N ASN A 61 -25.24 7.30 -8.27
CA ASN A 61 -23.90 7.31 -8.81
C ASN A 61 -22.82 6.93 -7.78
N ALA A 62 -23.08 7.16 -6.49
CA ALA A 62 -22.16 6.83 -5.41
C ALA A 62 -22.14 5.33 -5.13
N PHE A 63 -23.25 4.62 -5.36
CA PHE A 63 -23.33 3.19 -5.16
C PHE A 63 -23.15 2.38 -6.45
N LEU A 64 -22.54 1.20 -6.33
CA LEU A 64 -22.49 0.21 -7.39
C LEU A 64 -22.46 -1.18 -6.76
N CYS A 65 -23.40 -2.05 -7.15
CA CYS A 65 -23.53 -3.41 -6.60
C CYS A 65 -23.60 -3.46 -5.06
N GLY A 66 -24.21 -2.46 -4.42
CA GLY A 66 -24.31 -2.33 -2.96
C GLY A 66 -23.08 -1.75 -2.26
N TYR A 67 -22.01 -1.45 -3.00
CA TYR A 67 -20.80 -0.83 -2.45
C TYR A 67 -20.83 0.68 -2.66
N LEU A 68 -20.53 1.45 -1.61
CA LEU A 68 -20.30 2.89 -1.73
C LEU A 68 -18.92 3.11 -2.34
N ARG A 69 -18.85 3.70 -3.53
CA ARG A 69 -17.62 3.98 -4.26
C ARG A 69 -17.45 5.48 -4.55
N LEU A 70 -16.37 6.04 -4.05
CA LEU A 70 -16.07 7.46 -4.19
C LEU A 70 -14.58 7.64 -4.47
N THR A 71 -14.20 8.85 -4.86
CA THR A 71 -12.79 9.22 -4.97
C THR A 71 -12.53 10.57 -4.35
N LEU A 72 -11.51 10.64 -3.51
CA LEU A 72 -10.94 11.92 -3.09
C LEU A 72 -10.06 12.44 -4.22
N MET A 73 -10.56 13.40 -4.99
CA MET A 73 -9.86 14.03 -6.09
C MET A 73 -8.93 15.13 -5.57
N LYS A 74 -7.77 15.28 -6.21
CA LYS A 74 -6.87 16.42 -6.07
C LYS A 74 -6.55 16.97 -7.46
N ALA A 75 -6.73 18.28 -7.63
CA ALA A 75 -6.29 19.01 -8.81
C ALA A 75 -5.16 19.98 -8.43
N GLU A 76 -4.09 20.00 -9.22
CA GLU A 76 -2.99 20.94 -9.04
C GLU A 76 -2.35 21.32 -10.38
N ARG A 77 -1.73 22.50 -10.46
CA ARG A 77 -0.84 22.84 -11.57
C ARG A 77 0.56 22.37 -11.22
N LYS A 78 1.18 21.59 -12.10
CA LYS A 78 2.53 21.08 -11.89
C LYS A 78 3.36 21.27 -13.14
N ILE A 79 4.50 21.96 -13.00
CA ILE A 79 5.46 22.09 -14.09
C ILE A 79 6.27 20.79 -14.16
N PRO A 80 6.36 20.12 -15.33
CA PRO A 80 7.24 18.98 -15.50
C PRO A 80 8.71 19.35 -15.25
N ASP A 81 9.45 18.53 -14.51
CA ASP A 81 10.84 18.83 -14.12
C ASP A 81 11.77 19.07 -15.31
N ALA A 82 11.57 18.34 -16.41
CA ALA A 82 12.34 18.52 -17.63
C ALA A 82 12.11 19.90 -18.27
N LEU A 83 10.85 20.36 -18.31
CA LEU A 83 10.50 21.68 -18.83
C LEU A 83 11.08 22.80 -17.93
N LEU A 84 10.92 22.67 -16.61
CA LEU A 84 11.47 23.63 -15.66
C LEU A 84 12.99 23.76 -15.80
N ARG A 85 13.71 22.63 -15.95
CA ARG A 85 15.17 22.62 -16.16
C ARG A 85 15.56 23.30 -17.47
N ALA A 86 14.88 22.98 -18.58
CA ALA A 86 15.16 23.57 -19.88
C ALA A 86 14.96 25.09 -19.88
N GLU A 87 13.86 25.57 -19.31
CA GLU A 87 13.53 27.00 -19.23
C GLU A 87 14.51 27.78 -18.34
N CYS A 88 14.92 27.21 -17.21
CA CYS A 88 16.00 27.79 -16.40
C CYS A 88 17.29 27.88 -17.23
N GLN A 89 17.67 26.80 -17.92
CA GLN A 89 18.90 26.76 -18.71
C GLN A 89 18.90 27.78 -19.86
N ILE A 90 17.77 27.99 -20.54
CA ILE A 90 17.63 29.01 -21.59
C ILE A 90 17.92 30.41 -21.02
N GLN A 91 17.33 30.74 -19.87
CA GLN A 91 17.52 32.04 -19.23
C GLN A 91 18.95 32.22 -18.71
N GLU A 92 19.52 31.18 -18.09
CA GLU A 92 20.92 31.18 -17.64
C GLU A 92 21.91 31.41 -18.79
N LEU A 93 21.72 30.73 -19.93
CA LEU A 93 22.56 30.90 -21.12
C LEU A 93 22.42 32.30 -21.73
N SER A 94 21.22 32.87 -21.74
CA SER A 94 21.00 34.25 -22.18
C SER A 94 21.78 35.24 -21.32
N GLU A 95 21.69 35.14 -19.99
CA GLU A 95 22.40 36.04 -19.07
C GLU A 95 23.93 35.89 -19.15
N LEU A 96 24.44 34.67 -19.37
CA LEU A 96 25.87 34.43 -19.54
C LEU A 96 26.41 35.06 -20.82
N ARG A 97 25.64 34.99 -21.91
CA ARG A 97 25.99 35.64 -23.17
C ARG A 97 26.07 37.16 -23.00
N ASP A 98 25.16 37.74 -22.22
CA ASP A 98 25.08 39.18 -22.02
C ASP A 98 26.16 39.70 -21.04
N GLN A 99 26.55 38.90 -20.04
CA GLN A 99 27.56 39.27 -19.03
C GLN A 99 29.00 38.87 -19.42
N GLY A 100 29.19 38.06 -20.46
CA GLY A 100 30.52 37.60 -20.92
C GLY A 100 31.25 36.67 -19.93
N GLY A 101 30.52 35.97 -19.07
CA GLY A 101 31.07 35.14 -17.98
C GLY A 101 31.01 33.63 -18.25
N SER A 102 31.72 32.85 -17.42
CA SER A 102 31.77 31.39 -17.52
C SER A 102 30.73 30.64 -16.66
N GLY A 103 29.98 31.33 -15.79
CA GLY A 103 28.95 30.71 -14.96
C GLY A 103 28.21 31.68 -14.04
N LEU A 104 26.98 31.30 -13.65
CA LEU A 104 26.14 32.10 -12.73
C LEU A 104 26.29 31.63 -11.27
N ARG A 105 26.30 32.61 -10.36
CA ARG A 105 26.29 32.38 -8.91
C ARG A 105 25.04 31.59 -8.49
N ARG A 106 25.15 30.80 -7.42
CA ARG A 106 24.05 29.97 -6.89
C ARG A 106 22.78 30.78 -6.62
N ASP A 107 22.92 31.95 -6.02
CA ASP A 107 21.78 32.82 -5.68
C ASP A 107 21.04 33.30 -6.94
N ARG A 108 21.78 33.59 -8.03
CA ARG A 108 21.17 33.98 -9.29
C ARG A 108 20.42 32.82 -9.95
N ARG A 109 20.98 31.60 -9.93
CA ARG A 109 20.28 30.40 -10.42
C ARG A 109 19.00 30.11 -9.64
N LEU A 110 19.01 30.33 -8.33
CA LEU A 110 17.79 30.22 -7.51
C LEU A 110 16.75 31.29 -7.87
N ALA A 111 17.18 32.54 -8.12
CA ALA A 111 16.29 33.61 -8.58
C ALA A 111 15.67 33.30 -9.95
N ILE A 112 16.48 32.89 -10.94
CA ILE A 112 16.00 32.46 -12.27
C ILE A 112 14.97 31.34 -12.11
N ARG A 113 15.26 30.31 -11.30
CA ARG A 113 14.31 29.23 -11.06
C ARG A 113 12.98 29.74 -10.50
N LYS A 114 12.99 30.71 -9.58
CA LYS A 114 11.77 31.31 -9.02
C LYS A 114 11.00 32.11 -10.08
N GLU A 115 11.68 32.92 -10.88
CA GLU A 115 11.09 33.69 -11.98
C GLU A 115 10.41 32.75 -13.01
N VAL A 116 11.09 31.68 -13.39
CA VAL A 116 10.55 30.65 -14.30
C VAL A 116 9.33 29.94 -13.69
N LEU A 117 9.35 29.62 -12.39
CA LEU A 117 8.19 29.03 -11.70
C LEU A 117 6.98 29.97 -11.72
N GLU A 118 7.17 31.25 -11.38
CA GLU A 118 6.09 32.25 -11.35
C GLU A 118 5.50 32.50 -12.74
N ARG A 119 6.33 32.45 -13.79
CA ARG A 119 5.90 32.59 -15.19
C ARG A 119 5.12 31.37 -15.69
N LEU A 120 5.64 30.16 -15.46
CA LEU A 120 5.11 28.94 -16.08
C LEU A 120 3.94 28.32 -15.33
N LEU A 121 3.93 28.37 -13.98
CA LEU A 121 2.95 27.65 -13.18
C LEU A 121 1.49 28.02 -13.52
N PRO A 122 1.13 29.32 -13.70
CA PRO A 122 -0.24 29.69 -14.07
C PRO A 122 -0.68 29.18 -15.44
N GLN A 123 0.27 28.90 -16.34
CA GLN A 123 0.03 28.43 -17.70
C GLN A 123 -0.11 26.90 -17.76
N MET A 124 0.34 26.18 -16.73
CA MET A 124 0.26 24.72 -16.71
C MET A 124 -1.18 24.25 -16.64
N PRO A 125 -1.61 23.28 -17.46
CA PRO A 125 -2.93 22.68 -17.32
C PRO A 125 -3.08 21.98 -15.96
N PRO A 126 -4.31 21.83 -15.45
CA PRO A 126 -4.57 21.06 -14.24
C PRO A 126 -4.14 19.60 -14.42
N THR A 127 -3.43 19.07 -13.42
CA THR A 127 -3.17 17.65 -13.27
C THR A 127 -4.10 17.09 -12.20
N LEU A 128 -4.88 16.07 -12.56
CA LEU A 128 -5.83 15.42 -11.67
C LEU A 128 -5.25 14.11 -11.14
N THR A 129 -5.39 13.90 -9.83
CA THR A 129 -5.09 12.63 -9.16
C THR A 129 -6.24 12.27 -8.25
N GLY A 130 -6.35 11.00 -7.87
CA GLY A 130 -7.43 10.55 -7.00
C GLY A 130 -7.03 9.41 -6.08
N ILE A 131 -7.58 9.41 -4.87
CA ILE A 131 -7.57 8.26 -3.97
C ILE A 131 -8.95 7.64 -4.05
N SER A 132 -9.09 6.56 -4.83
CA SER A 132 -10.34 5.81 -4.90
C SER A 132 -10.59 5.08 -3.60
N MET A 133 -11.85 4.99 -3.21
CA MET A 133 -12.31 4.19 -2.08
C MET A 133 -13.56 3.41 -2.42
N VAL A 134 -13.69 2.25 -1.77
CA VAL A 134 -14.89 1.41 -1.76
C VAL A 134 -15.18 1.05 -0.31
N TYR A 135 -16.38 1.32 0.17
CA TYR A 135 -16.84 0.85 1.46
C TYR A 135 -17.75 -0.35 1.28
N ASP A 136 -17.39 -1.43 1.97
CA ASP A 136 -18.14 -2.68 2.07
C ASP A 136 -18.90 -2.69 3.39
N GLY A 137 -20.22 -2.50 3.30
CA GLY A 137 -21.11 -2.47 4.47
C GLY A 137 -21.25 -3.81 5.17
N ASN A 138 -21.06 -4.93 4.46
CA ASN A 138 -21.17 -6.27 5.06
C ASN A 138 -19.95 -6.59 5.92
N ALA A 139 -18.76 -6.18 5.47
CA ALA A 139 -17.52 -6.37 6.22
C ALA A 139 -17.16 -5.20 7.15
N GLU A 140 -17.92 -4.11 7.09
CA GLU A 140 -17.65 -2.84 7.79
C GLU A 140 -16.22 -2.31 7.53
N LEU A 141 -15.75 -2.46 6.30
CA LEU A 141 -14.39 -2.12 5.90
C LEU A 141 -14.38 -1.09 4.77
N LEU A 142 -13.52 -0.10 4.94
CA LEU A 142 -13.16 0.82 3.87
C LEU A 142 -11.90 0.32 3.17
N LEU A 143 -11.99 0.11 1.87
CA LEU A 143 -10.85 -0.19 0.99
C LEU A 143 -10.47 1.11 0.28
N ALA A 144 -9.20 1.51 0.32
CA ALA A 144 -8.77 2.72 -0.38
C ALA A 144 -7.41 2.58 -1.04
N GLY A 145 -7.23 3.27 -2.17
CA GLY A 145 -5.97 3.37 -2.91
C GLY A 145 -4.86 4.16 -2.20
N ALA A 146 -5.00 4.40 -0.90
CA ALA A 146 -4.07 5.12 -0.05
C ALA A 146 -2.96 4.20 0.47
N VAL A 147 -2.02 3.81 -0.39
CA VAL A 147 -0.97 2.82 -0.07
C VAL A 147 0.30 3.41 0.53
N THR A 148 0.39 4.75 0.63
CA THR A 148 1.46 5.49 1.30
C THR A 148 0.92 6.25 2.51
N ASP A 149 1.80 6.67 3.41
CA ASP A 149 1.38 7.33 4.65
C ASP A 149 0.83 8.73 4.37
N LYS A 150 1.44 9.45 3.41
CA LYS A 150 0.91 10.73 2.91
C LYS A 150 -0.48 10.60 2.30
N GLN A 151 -0.74 9.54 1.54
CA GLN A 151 -2.09 9.29 1.00
C GLN A 151 -3.08 8.91 2.10
N THR A 152 -2.63 8.12 3.08
CA THR A 152 -3.44 7.73 4.24
C THR A 152 -3.84 8.95 5.05
N GLU A 153 -2.88 9.82 5.38
CA GLU A 153 -3.14 11.09 6.07
C GLU A 153 -4.10 11.98 5.27
N SER A 154 -3.87 12.13 3.96
CA SER A 154 -4.78 12.90 3.09
C SER A 154 -6.21 12.34 3.10
N LEU A 155 -6.37 11.02 3.07
CA LEU A 155 -7.68 10.37 3.09
C LEU A 155 -8.32 10.54 4.48
N SER A 156 -7.56 10.34 5.55
CA SER A 156 -8.05 10.45 6.92
C SER A 156 -8.51 11.85 7.28
N ASN A 157 -7.78 12.88 6.83
CA ASN A 157 -8.19 14.27 7.03
C ASN A 157 -9.49 14.58 6.27
N ALA A 158 -9.57 14.17 5.01
CA ALA A 158 -10.78 14.39 4.20
C ALA A 158 -12.00 13.67 4.77
N LEU A 159 -11.85 12.42 5.23
CA LEU A 159 -12.95 11.68 5.86
C LEU A 159 -13.33 12.27 7.21
N ARG A 160 -12.38 12.76 8.01
CA ARG A 160 -12.67 13.46 9.26
C ARG A 160 -13.48 14.73 9.01
N GLU A 161 -13.08 15.54 8.03
CA GLU A 161 -13.82 16.75 7.64
C GLU A 161 -15.23 16.41 7.13
N THR A 162 -15.36 15.32 6.37
CA THR A 162 -16.61 14.97 5.69
C THR A 162 -17.60 14.23 6.59
N LEU A 163 -17.13 13.23 7.34
CA LEU A 163 -17.94 12.32 8.13
C LEU A 163 -17.90 12.61 9.63
N GLY A 164 -16.94 13.42 10.09
CA GLY A 164 -16.73 13.73 11.51
C GLY A 164 -15.73 12.82 12.21
N GLU A 165 -15.25 11.76 11.54
CA GLU A 165 -14.27 10.82 12.09
C GLU A 165 -13.26 10.35 11.04
N ALA A 166 -12.06 10.02 11.49
CA ALA A 166 -11.04 9.44 10.64
C ALA A 166 -11.12 7.90 10.67
N PRO A 167 -10.90 7.23 9.53
CA PRO A 167 -10.77 5.79 9.50
C PRO A 167 -9.50 5.35 10.25
N ILE A 168 -9.53 4.14 10.80
CA ILE A 168 -8.37 3.52 11.45
C ILE A 168 -7.71 2.57 10.45
N PRO A 169 -6.46 2.80 10.01
CA PRO A 169 -5.77 1.89 9.12
C PRO A 169 -5.68 0.48 9.71
N LEU A 170 -6.00 -0.54 8.92
CA LEU A 170 -5.80 -1.94 9.26
C LEU A 170 -4.32 -2.28 9.04
N THR A 171 -3.53 -2.01 10.07
CA THR A 171 -2.14 -2.48 10.23
C THR A 171 -2.10 -3.88 10.82
N ALA A 172 -0.93 -4.55 10.81
CA ALA A 172 -0.75 -5.82 11.52
C ALA A 172 -1.16 -5.71 13.00
N ALA A 173 -0.81 -4.60 13.68
CA ALA A 173 -1.14 -4.39 15.08
C ALA A 173 -2.63 -4.21 15.34
N THR A 174 -3.32 -3.38 14.55
CA THR A 174 -4.77 -3.17 14.70
C THR A 174 -5.58 -4.40 14.29
N ALA A 175 -5.10 -5.17 13.31
CA ALA A 175 -5.67 -6.47 12.95
C ALA A 175 -5.51 -7.48 14.09
N ALA A 176 -4.32 -7.61 14.68
CA ALA A 176 -4.07 -8.53 15.79
C ALA A 176 -4.97 -8.24 16.99
N LEU A 177 -5.09 -6.96 17.35
CA LEU A 177 -5.96 -6.53 18.44
C LEU A 177 -7.44 -6.79 18.13
N LYS A 178 -7.93 -6.40 16.94
CA LYS A 178 -9.36 -6.53 16.62
C LYS A 178 -9.78 -7.98 16.46
N ARG A 179 -8.96 -8.79 15.78
CA ARG A 179 -9.29 -10.17 15.36
C ARG A 179 -8.99 -11.23 16.40
N LYS A 180 -7.83 -11.13 17.06
CA LYS A 180 -7.32 -12.15 18.00
C LYS A 180 -7.15 -11.64 19.43
N LYS A 181 -7.47 -10.36 19.71
CA LYS A 181 -7.25 -9.71 21.02
C LYS A 181 -5.78 -9.74 21.47
N VAL A 182 -4.86 -9.87 20.52
CA VAL A 182 -3.42 -9.84 20.77
C VAL A 182 -2.96 -8.39 20.73
N ASN A 183 -2.44 -7.90 21.85
CA ASN A 183 -1.78 -6.61 21.92
C ASN A 183 -0.30 -6.78 21.56
N VAL A 184 0.16 -6.06 20.54
CA VAL A 184 1.54 -6.18 20.03
C VAL A 184 2.60 -5.85 21.07
N ARG A 185 2.25 -5.05 22.09
CA ARG A 185 3.15 -4.72 23.20
C ARG A 185 3.43 -5.88 24.14
N ASP A 186 2.60 -6.92 24.09
CA ASP A 186 2.74 -8.13 24.90
C ASP A 186 3.53 -9.21 24.14
N LEU A 187 3.99 -8.92 22.91
CA LEU A 187 4.82 -9.79 22.11
C LEU A 187 6.27 -9.32 22.20
N ASP A 188 7.15 -10.14 22.75
CA ASP A 188 8.59 -9.85 22.78
C ASP A 188 9.15 -9.75 21.35
N PRO A 189 10.14 -8.90 21.07
CA PRO A 189 10.89 -8.93 19.80
C PRO A 189 11.36 -10.34 19.43
N VAL A 190 11.58 -10.61 18.13
CA VAL A 190 11.97 -11.96 17.69
C VAL A 190 12.94 -11.98 16.53
N SER A 191 14.00 -12.75 16.69
CA SER A 191 14.99 -13.09 15.69
C SER A 191 14.67 -14.41 15.00
N PHE A 192 14.68 -14.37 13.67
CA PHE A 192 14.50 -15.54 12.79
C PHE A 192 15.84 -16.25 12.49
N THR A 193 16.95 -15.80 13.07
CA THR A 193 18.29 -16.40 12.97
C THR A 193 18.83 -16.73 14.36
N PRO A 194 19.60 -17.80 14.53
CA PRO A 194 20.31 -18.04 15.79
C PRO A 194 21.51 -17.08 15.99
N GLU A 195 21.90 -16.31 14.97
CA GLU A 195 23.08 -15.41 15.00
C GLU A 195 22.77 -14.04 15.62
N LEU A 196 21.52 -13.76 15.99
CA LEU A 196 21.08 -12.48 16.54
C LEU A 196 20.15 -12.71 17.73
N GLU A 197 20.40 -11.97 18.82
CA GLU A 197 19.53 -11.89 20.00
C GLU A 197 18.18 -11.27 19.65
N ASP A 198 17.13 -11.67 20.38
CA ASP A 198 15.76 -11.25 20.07
C ASP A 198 15.56 -9.75 20.29
N GLU A 199 16.17 -9.18 21.33
CA GLU A 199 16.09 -7.77 21.71
C GLU A 199 16.65 -6.84 20.62
N LEU A 200 17.53 -7.36 19.76
CA LEU A 200 18.10 -6.64 18.62
C LEU A 200 17.26 -6.82 17.34
N ALA A 201 16.32 -7.76 17.34
CA ALA A 201 15.46 -8.08 16.21
C ALA A 201 14.13 -7.31 16.32
N GLY A 202 14.13 -6.04 15.89
CA GLY A 202 13.05 -5.06 16.05
C GLY A 202 11.59 -5.57 16.01
N ASP A 203 10.69 -4.85 16.67
CA ASP A 203 9.35 -5.27 17.12
C ASP A 203 8.22 -5.15 16.06
N HIS A 204 8.57 -5.24 14.77
CA HIS A 204 7.62 -5.03 13.68
C HIS A 204 6.81 -6.29 13.34
N LEU A 205 5.61 -6.42 13.92
CA LEU A 205 4.72 -7.58 13.73
C LEU A 205 4.40 -7.90 12.25
N GLY A 206 4.29 -6.88 11.40
CA GLY A 206 4.08 -7.10 9.96
C GLY A 206 5.25 -7.82 9.31
N GLN A 207 6.48 -7.44 9.67
CA GLN A 207 7.71 -8.05 9.15
C GLN A 207 7.90 -9.46 9.71
N ASP A 208 7.56 -9.67 10.98
CA ASP A 208 7.51 -11.01 11.59
C ASP A 208 6.56 -11.91 10.82
N PHE A 209 5.34 -11.42 10.57
CA PHE A 209 4.34 -12.17 9.81
C PHE A 209 4.83 -12.52 8.40
N LEU A 210 5.35 -11.56 7.64
CA LEU A 210 5.79 -11.83 6.27
C LEU A 210 6.99 -12.78 6.22
N THR A 211 7.91 -12.69 7.19
CA THR A 211 9.05 -13.61 7.30
C THR A 211 8.59 -15.01 7.71
N TRP A 212 7.68 -15.12 8.68
CA TRP A 212 7.03 -16.37 9.04
C TRP A 212 6.25 -16.98 7.88
N LEU A 213 5.53 -16.16 7.10
CA LEU A 213 4.74 -16.61 5.95
C LEU A 213 5.64 -17.26 4.88
N TRP A 214 6.85 -16.75 4.72
CA TRP A 214 7.85 -17.37 3.86
C TRP A 214 8.23 -18.76 4.35
N PHE A 215 8.63 -18.87 5.62
CA PHE A 215 8.94 -20.14 6.25
C PHE A 215 7.77 -21.13 6.12
N TYR A 216 6.56 -20.70 6.48
CA TYR A 216 5.34 -21.50 6.43
C TYR A 216 5.04 -22.02 5.02
N SER A 217 5.24 -21.18 3.99
CA SER A 217 5.06 -21.57 2.59
C SER A 217 6.02 -22.69 2.15
N GLU A 218 7.28 -22.67 2.61
CA GLU A 218 8.29 -23.64 2.22
C GLU A 218 8.28 -24.90 3.11
N ALA A 219 8.02 -24.75 4.40
CA ALA A 219 8.09 -25.84 5.39
C ALA A 219 6.81 -26.69 5.43
N SER A 220 5.65 -26.08 5.20
CA SER A 220 4.34 -26.74 5.32
C SER A 220 3.52 -26.66 4.03
N GLY A 221 4.12 -26.20 2.92
CA GLY A 221 3.43 -26.01 1.64
C GLY A 221 2.48 -24.81 1.61
N GLY A 222 2.41 -24.01 2.68
CA GLY A 222 1.59 -22.80 2.75
C GLY A 222 0.09 -23.04 2.68
N LEU A 223 -0.38 -24.24 3.04
CA LEU A 223 -1.79 -24.62 2.94
C LEU A 223 -2.57 -24.24 4.19
N LEU A 224 -3.70 -23.56 4.00
CA LEU A 224 -4.63 -23.19 5.07
C LEU A 224 -6.06 -23.51 4.69
N ASP A 225 -6.72 -24.34 5.50
CA ASP A 225 -8.16 -24.60 5.36
C ASP A 225 -8.98 -23.50 6.01
N THR A 226 -10.01 -23.05 5.31
CA THR A 226 -10.97 -22.04 5.77
C THR A 226 -12.38 -22.46 5.36
N ASP A 227 -13.40 -21.79 5.90
CA ASP A 227 -14.80 -22.00 5.49
C ASP A 227 -15.04 -21.66 4.00
N ARG A 228 -14.10 -20.94 3.38
CA ARG A 228 -14.15 -20.53 1.97
C ARG A 228 -13.32 -21.44 1.07
N GLY A 229 -12.80 -22.55 1.60
CA GLY A 229 -11.94 -23.53 0.91
C GLY A 229 -10.49 -23.49 1.36
N THR A 230 -9.68 -24.38 0.78
CA THR A 230 -8.24 -24.47 1.04
C THR A 230 -7.48 -23.42 0.23
N PHE A 231 -6.76 -22.57 0.94
CA PHE A 231 -5.84 -21.61 0.36
C PHE A 231 -4.41 -22.15 0.35
N ALA A 232 -3.63 -21.77 -0.67
CA ALA A 232 -2.20 -21.98 -0.73
C ALA A 232 -1.49 -20.63 -0.90
N VAL A 233 -0.44 -20.39 -0.11
CA VAL A 233 0.39 -19.18 -0.23
C VAL A 233 1.81 -19.53 -0.64
N VAL A 234 2.35 -18.78 -1.60
CA VAL A 234 3.76 -18.84 -1.98
C VAL A 234 4.33 -17.44 -2.13
N LEU A 235 5.61 -17.28 -1.83
CA LEU A 235 6.33 -16.02 -2.01
C LEU A 235 7.11 -16.01 -3.32
N GLN A 236 7.28 -14.80 -3.86
CA GLN A 236 8.09 -14.52 -5.03
C GLN A 236 8.86 -13.22 -4.88
N GLY A 237 9.88 -13.04 -5.71
CA GLY A 237 10.60 -11.79 -5.82
C GLY A 237 9.77 -10.66 -6.47
N PRO A 238 10.17 -9.39 -6.29
CA PRO A 238 11.33 -8.94 -5.52
C PRO A 238 11.12 -9.09 -4.00
N LEU A 239 12.24 -9.20 -3.27
CA LEU A 239 12.26 -9.27 -1.81
C LEU A 239 12.95 -8.03 -1.25
N THR A 240 12.35 -7.38 -0.27
CA THR A 240 12.97 -6.29 0.50
C THR A 240 13.14 -6.75 1.94
N PHE A 241 14.37 -6.73 2.41
CA PHE A 241 14.76 -7.06 3.77
C PHE A 241 15.15 -5.81 4.54
N VAL A 242 14.78 -5.74 5.81
CA VAL A 242 15.17 -4.65 6.70
C VAL A 242 15.62 -5.13 8.06
N MET A 243 16.45 -4.34 8.72
CA MET A 243 16.76 -4.40 10.15
C MET A 243 17.02 -2.98 10.65
N GLU A 244 16.43 -2.63 11.79
CA GLU A 244 16.73 -1.39 12.50
C GLU A 244 18.00 -1.57 13.35
N GLY A 245 18.95 -0.62 13.32
CA GLY A 245 20.24 -0.73 14.03
C GLY A 245 21.42 -0.10 13.27
N GLU A 246 22.66 -0.24 13.76
CA GLU A 246 23.85 0.27 13.06
C GLU A 246 24.26 -0.65 11.88
N GLY A 247 24.19 -0.18 10.64
CA GLY A 247 24.60 -0.92 9.44
C GLY A 247 23.72 -0.70 8.20
N ALA A 248 23.79 -1.60 7.22
CA ALA A 248 22.98 -1.54 6.01
C ALA A 248 21.51 -1.91 6.32
N HIS A 249 20.68 -0.88 6.53
CA HIS A 249 19.27 -0.99 6.94
C HIS A 249 18.35 -1.74 5.98
N GLU A 250 18.61 -1.68 4.66
CA GLU A 250 17.74 -2.26 3.64
C GLU A 250 18.56 -3.11 2.66
N ALA A 251 18.04 -4.29 2.28
CA ALA A 251 18.56 -5.08 1.17
C ALA A 251 17.43 -5.45 0.20
N LEU A 252 17.60 -5.12 -1.07
CA LEU A 252 16.59 -5.29 -2.09
C LEU A 252 17.06 -6.26 -3.17
N LEU A 253 16.43 -7.43 -3.24
CA LEU A 253 16.77 -8.49 -4.18
C LEU A 253 15.75 -8.52 -5.32
N ARG A 254 16.24 -8.32 -6.55
CA ARG A 254 15.44 -8.22 -7.78
C ARG A 254 16.03 -9.13 -8.86
N LYS A 255 15.17 -9.61 -9.76
CA LYS A 255 15.51 -10.47 -10.93
C LYS A 255 16.07 -11.84 -10.51
N GLY A 256 16.11 -12.80 -11.44
CA GLY A 256 16.55 -14.17 -11.16
C GLY A 256 15.59 -14.96 -10.25
N GLN A 257 16.14 -15.77 -9.34
CA GLN A 257 15.38 -16.52 -8.32
C GLN A 257 15.74 -16.02 -6.90
N PRO A 258 15.26 -14.82 -6.47
CA PRO A 258 15.69 -14.20 -5.21
C PRO A 258 15.49 -15.08 -3.98
N LEU A 259 14.48 -15.95 -3.98
CA LEU A 259 14.20 -16.80 -2.82
C LEU A 259 15.36 -17.76 -2.53
N VAL A 260 16.06 -18.26 -3.54
CA VAL A 260 17.14 -19.25 -3.36
C VAL A 260 18.53 -18.66 -3.55
N SER A 261 18.68 -17.35 -3.43
CA SER A 261 19.96 -16.67 -3.66
C SER A 261 20.84 -16.64 -2.40
N ASN A 262 22.16 -16.49 -2.60
CA ASN A 262 23.11 -16.31 -1.47
C ASN A 262 22.80 -15.04 -0.68
N GLU A 263 22.37 -13.97 -1.35
CA GLU A 263 22.03 -12.70 -0.73
C GLU A 263 20.80 -12.82 0.17
N ALA A 264 19.80 -13.61 -0.23
CA ALA A 264 18.63 -13.87 0.61
C ALA A 264 19.01 -14.65 1.88
N LYS A 265 19.86 -15.67 1.73
CA LYS A 265 20.39 -16.41 2.88
C LYS A 265 21.20 -15.49 3.81
N ALA A 266 22.09 -14.68 3.25
CA ALA A 266 22.91 -13.75 4.02
C ALA A 266 22.06 -12.68 4.73
N ALA A 267 20.99 -12.19 4.09
CA ALA A 267 20.08 -11.23 4.71
C ALA A 267 19.36 -11.81 5.93
N LEU A 268 18.82 -13.04 5.81
CA LEU A 268 18.17 -13.73 6.92
C LEU A 268 19.15 -14.09 8.04
N LEU A 269 20.35 -14.62 7.70
CA LEU A 269 21.38 -14.96 8.68
C LEU A 269 21.84 -13.73 9.45
N GLY A 270 22.03 -12.60 8.76
CA GLY A 270 22.30 -11.30 9.37
C GLY A 270 21.09 -10.69 10.07
N GLY A 271 20.02 -11.46 10.32
CA GLY A 271 18.85 -11.11 11.14
C GLY A 271 17.82 -10.19 10.50
N LYS A 272 17.94 -9.88 9.20
CA LYS A 272 16.97 -9.03 8.52
C LYS A 272 15.66 -9.76 8.30
N LYS A 273 14.55 -9.04 8.47
CA LYS A 273 13.18 -9.52 8.23
C LYS A 273 12.66 -9.00 6.90
N LEU A 274 11.68 -9.67 6.31
CA LEU A 274 11.01 -9.18 5.10
C LEU A 274 10.11 -7.98 5.42
N ALA A 275 10.39 -6.83 4.82
CA ALA A 275 9.50 -5.66 4.80
C ALA A 275 8.55 -5.67 3.60
N ALA A 276 8.95 -6.31 2.50
CA ALA A 276 8.12 -6.41 1.32
C ALA A 276 8.47 -7.64 0.48
N ALA A 277 7.44 -8.31 -0.05
CA ALA A 277 7.60 -9.43 -0.97
C ALA A 277 6.37 -9.55 -1.87
N ARG A 278 6.55 -10.19 -3.03
CA ARG A 278 5.40 -10.64 -3.82
C ARG A 278 4.82 -11.89 -3.16
N ILE A 279 3.51 -11.90 -2.93
CA ILE A 279 2.77 -13.07 -2.50
C ILE A 279 1.83 -13.50 -3.62
N ILE A 280 1.71 -14.81 -3.78
CA ILE A 280 0.67 -15.44 -4.58
C ILE A 280 -0.21 -16.21 -3.61
N LEU A 281 -1.50 -15.90 -3.63
CA LEU A 281 -2.51 -16.63 -2.89
C LEU A 281 -3.36 -17.39 -3.92
N ALA A 282 -3.54 -18.69 -3.74
CA ALA A 282 -4.32 -19.53 -4.64
C ALA A 282 -5.41 -20.28 -3.89
N ARG A 283 -6.55 -20.49 -4.55
CA ARG A 283 -7.68 -21.30 -4.08
C ARG A 283 -8.29 -22.05 -5.26
N GLY A 284 -8.12 -23.36 -5.30
CA GLY A 284 -8.51 -24.16 -6.48
C GLY A 284 -7.83 -23.64 -7.75
N ASN A 285 -8.62 -23.18 -8.73
CA ASN A 285 -8.13 -22.60 -9.98
C ASN A 285 -7.98 -21.07 -9.95
N GLU A 286 -8.35 -20.43 -8.84
CA GLU A 286 -8.24 -18.99 -8.66
C GLU A 286 -6.88 -18.64 -8.08
N GLN A 287 -6.25 -17.60 -8.64
CA GLN A 287 -4.95 -17.11 -8.19
C GLN A 287 -4.94 -15.59 -8.14
N TRP A 288 -4.52 -15.05 -7.00
CA TRP A 288 -4.24 -13.64 -6.77
C TRP A 288 -2.73 -13.44 -6.61
N GLU A 289 -2.22 -12.34 -7.16
CA GLU A 289 -0.80 -11.97 -7.05
C GLU A 289 -0.69 -10.51 -6.65
N THR A 290 0.04 -10.21 -5.57
CA THR A 290 0.25 -8.82 -5.12
C THR A 290 1.62 -8.66 -4.48
N MET A 291 2.13 -7.43 -4.46
CA MET A 291 3.21 -7.07 -3.54
C MET A 291 2.60 -6.71 -2.18
N LEU A 292 3.05 -7.34 -1.10
CA LEU A 292 2.68 -6.97 0.27
C LEU A 292 3.75 -6.07 0.87
N ASP A 293 3.36 -4.87 1.30
CA ASP A 293 4.14 -3.99 2.16
C ASP A 293 3.78 -4.32 3.62
N ALA A 294 4.70 -4.95 4.34
CA ALA A 294 4.48 -5.50 5.66
C ALA A 294 4.26 -4.42 6.73
N ASP A 295 5.05 -3.34 6.66
CA ASP A 295 4.99 -2.23 7.64
C ASP A 295 3.64 -1.54 7.62
N ARG A 296 3.07 -1.39 6.43
CA ARG A 296 1.82 -0.68 6.19
C ARG A 296 0.61 -1.58 6.03
N PHE A 297 0.83 -2.90 5.97
CA PHE A 297 -0.19 -3.88 5.63
C PHE A 297 -0.95 -3.51 4.35
N ALA A 298 -0.18 -3.10 3.33
CA ALA A 298 -0.70 -2.56 2.08
C ALA A 298 -0.43 -3.50 0.90
N PHE A 299 -1.42 -3.62 0.01
CA PHE A 299 -1.29 -4.43 -1.21
C PHE A 299 -1.02 -3.51 -2.39
N ARG A 300 0.01 -3.83 -3.17
CA ARG A 300 0.35 -3.09 -4.40
C ARG A 300 0.22 -3.99 -5.61
N GLY A 301 -0.66 -3.57 -6.53
CA GLY A 301 -0.83 -4.20 -7.83
C GLY A 301 -1.44 -5.59 -7.76
N LEU A 302 -2.42 -5.81 -6.88
CA LEU A 302 -3.23 -7.03 -6.81
C LEU A 302 -3.80 -7.36 -8.19
N LYS A 303 -3.32 -8.47 -8.75
CA LYS A 303 -3.87 -9.10 -9.94
C LYS A 303 -4.92 -10.10 -9.49
N PHE A 304 -6.01 -10.12 -10.22
CA PHE A 304 -7.14 -11.01 -9.99
C PHE A 304 -7.01 -12.28 -10.86
N PRO A 305 -7.72 -13.36 -10.50
CA PRO A 305 -7.93 -14.49 -11.39
C PRO A 305 -8.43 -14.04 -12.76
N LYS A 306 -8.10 -14.81 -13.81
CA LYS A 306 -8.59 -14.50 -15.16
C LYS A 306 -10.09 -14.77 -15.22
N GLY A 307 -10.87 -13.70 -15.36
CA GLY A 307 -12.32 -13.75 -15.58
C GLY A 307 -12.70 -13.75 -17.06
N GLN A 308 -14.01 -13.86 -17.31
CA GLN A 308 -14.59 -13.69 -18.64
C GLN A 308 -14.79 -12.21 -18.98
N PRO A 309 -14.96 -11.84 -20.25
CA PRO A 309 -15.41 -10.50 -20.61
C PRO A 309 -16.83 -10.28 -20.07
N LEU A 310 -16.97 -9.34 -19.13
CA LEU A 310 -18.23 -8.96 -18.52
C LEU A 310 -18.56 -7.49 -18.84
N ASP A 311 -19.85 -7.14 -18.73
CA ASP A 311 -20.27 -5.74 -18.72
C ASP A 311 -19.67 -5.00 -17.50
N PRO A 312 -19.64 -3.65 -17.50
CA PRO A 312 -19.00 -2.89 -16.44
C PRO A 312 -19.51 -3.18 -15.01
N VAL A 313 -20.81 -3.44 -14.84
CA VAL A 313 -21.43 -3.67 -13.53
C VAL A 313 -21.04 -5.05 -13.00
N SER A 314 -21.24 -6.08 -13.82
CA SER A 314 -20.88 -7.45 -13.46
C SER A 314 -19.37 -7.61 -13.21
N ARG A 315 -18.54 -6.92 -14.02
CA ARG A 315 -17.08 -6.87 -13.80
C ARG A 315 -16.71 -6.27 -12.46
N PHE A 316 -17.38 -5.18 -12.05
CA PHE A 316 -17.11 -4.57 -10.75
C PHE A 316 -17.50 -5.52 -9.61
N GLN A 317 -18.66 -6.15 -9.71
CA GLN A 317 -19.14 -7.11 -8.71
C GLN A 317 -18.18 -8.30 -8.55
N GLU A 318 -17.78 -8.95 -9.65
CA GLU A 318 -16.81 -10.06 -9.64
C GLU A 318 -15.49 -9.63 -8.99
N ARG A 319 -15.02 -8.43 -9.29
CA ARG A 319 -13.81 -7.88 -8.67
C ARG A 319 -13.96 -7.68 -7.17
N MET A 320 -15.09 -7.17 -6.68
CA MET A 320 -15.29 -6.97 -5.24
C MET A 320 -15.35 -8.31 -4.50
N ASN A 321 -16.04 -9.30 -5.07
CA ASN A 321 -16.04 -10.69 -4.55
C ASN A 321 -14.61 -11.27 -4.53
N GLY A 322 -13.81 -10.98 -5.55
CA GLY A 322 -12.41 -11.37 -5.62
C GLY A 322 -11.53 -10.69 -4.56
N VAL A 323 -11.79 -9.41 -4.24
CA VAL A 323 -11.09 -8.71 -3.14
C VAL A 323 -11.49 -9.30 -1.79
N GLU A 324 -12.78 -9.57 -1.58
CA GLU A 324 -13.29 -10.20 -0.36
C GLU A 324 -12.62 -11.55 -0.11
N THR A 325 -12.64 -12.43 -1.12
CA THR A 325 -12.02 -13.76 -1.05
C THR A 325 -10.52 -13.68 -0.75
N PHE A 326 -9.80 -12.80 -1.44
CA PHE A 326 -8.37 -12.58 -1.19
C PHE A 326 -8.11 -12.08 0.24
N ARG A 327 -8.89 -11.08 0.69
CA ARG A 327 -8.79 -10.50 2.03
C ARG A 327 -9.00 -11.56 3.11
N GLU A 328 -10.03 -12.38 2.96
CA GLU A 328 -10.36 -13.44 3.92
C GLU A 328 -9.22 -14.45 4.03
N GLY A 329 -8.73 -14.97 2.90
CA GLY A 329 -7.60 -15.91 2.91
C GLY A 329 -6.32 -15.30 3.49
N PHE A 330 -6.01 -14.05 3.15
CA PHE A 330 -4.86 -13.34 3.71
C PHE A 330 -4.98 -13.13 5.24
N LEU A 331 -6.13 -12.67 5.70
CA LEU A 331 -6.36 -12.44 7.13
C LEU A 331 -6.45 -13.74 7.93
N ALA A 332 -6.91 -14.84 7.32
CA ALA A 332 -6.88 -16.16 7.94
C ALA A 332 -5.45 -16.68 8.11
N LEU A 333 -4.56 -16.44 7.15
CA LEU A 333 -3.12 -16.73 7.29
C LEU A 333 -2.49 -15.88 8.41
N PHE A 334 -2.89 -14.62 8.53
CA PHE A 334 -2.44 -13.76 9.62
C PHE A 334 -2.95 -14.23 10.99
N ASP A 335 -4.21 -14.65 11.06
CA ASP A 335 -4.80 -15.23 12.26
C ASP A 335 -4.08 -16.52 12.69
N ARG A 336 -3.73 -17.39 11.73
CA ARG A 336 -2.93 -18.59 11.97
C ARG A 336 -1.55 -18.26 12.52
N PHE A 337 -0.87 -17.26 11.96
CA PHE A 337 0.40 -16.78 12.50
C PHE A 337 0.25 -16.29 13.93
N LEU A 338 -0.80 -15.53 14.24
CA LEU A 338 -1.03 -15.02 15.60
C LEU A 338 -1.30 -16.15 16.60
N ASP A 339 -2.01 -17.20 16.21
CA ASP A 339 -2.20 -18.39 17.05
C ASP A 339 -0.86 -19.05 17.40
N ASP A 340 0.04 -19.16 16.42
CA ASP A 340 1.39 -19.70 16.62
C ASP A 340 2.27 -18.74 17.44
N ARG A 341 2.14 -17.43 17.22
CA ARG A 341 3.01 -16.38 17.78
C ARG A 341 2.67 -16.02 19.23
N ALA A 342 1.40 -16.13 19.61
CA ALA A 342 0.92 -15.81 20.95
C ALA A 342 0.98 -16.99 21.93
N ASP A 343 1.16 -18.23 21.44
CA ASP A 343 1.41 -19.41 22.27
C ASP A 343 2.93 -19.57 22.50
N PRO A 344 3.45 -19.38 23.73
CA PRO A 344 4.90 -19.45 23.99
C PRO A 344 5.51 -20.83 23.72
N ALA A 345 4.75 -21.91 23.94
CA ALA A 345 5.25 -23.27 23.74
C ALA A 345 5.31 -23.61 22.25
N ALA A 346 4.26 -23.28 21.50
CA ALA A 346 4.24 -23.45 20.05
C ALA A 346 5.31 -22.57 19.38
N TRP A 347 5.39 -21.29 19.77
CA TRP A 347 6.34 -20.34 19.22
C TRP A 347 7.79 -20.79 19.41
N LYS A 348 8.13 -21.33 20.59
CA LYS A 348 9.47 -21.86 20.87
C LYS A 348 9.86 -23.00 19.91
N SER A 349 8.93 -23.90 19.59
CA SER A 349 9.18 -24.98 18.62
C SER A 349 9.32 -24.43 17.21
N ILE A 350 8.38 -23.59 16.78
CA ILE A 350 8.37 -22.98 15.44
C ILE A 350 9.62 -22.16 15.20
N ARG A 351 10.08 -21.40 16.20
CA ARG A 351 11.32 -20.62 16.11
C ARG A 351 12.54 -21.50 15.89
N LYS A 352 12.62 -22.66 16.55
CA LYS A 352 13.70 -23.63 16.32
C LYS A 352 13.68 -24.14 14.88
N ASP A 353 12.51 -24.42 14.33
CA ASP A 353 12.35 -24.88 12.95
C ASP A 353 12.72 -23.78 11.95
N ILE A 354 12.33 -22.54 12.21
CA ILE A 354 12.72 -21.35 11.45
C ILE A 354 14.25 -21.18 11.45
N HIS A 355 14.91 -21.30 12.61
CA HIS A 355 16.37 -21.21 12.70
C HIS A 355 17.06 -22.30 11.87
N GLY A 356 16.53 -23.53 11.92
CA GLY A 356 16.98 -24.63 11.08
C GLY A 356 16.77 -24.35 9.59
N TRP A 357 15.64 -23.77 9.22
CA TRP A 357 15.32 -23.36 7.86
C TRP A 357 16.26 -22.26 7.34
N VAL A 358 16.51 -21.20 8.11
CA VAL A 358 17.42 -20.10 7.72
C VAL A 358 18.85 -20.62 7.52
N THR A 359 19.38 -21.37 8.49
CA THR A 359 20.74 -21.93 8.42
C THR A 359 20.89 -22.95 7.30
N GLY A 360 19.87 -23.78 7.10
CA GLY A 360 19.78 -24.82 6.08
C GLY A 360 19.42 -24.33 4.67
N ARG A 361 19.09 -23.04 4.45
CA ARG A 361 18.70 -22.55 3.11
C ARG A 361 19.75 -22.94 2.07
N THR A 362 19.31 -23.63 1.01
CA THR A 362 20.13 -23.95 -0.15
C THR A 362 20.25 -22.71 -1.01
N ALA A 363 21.46 -22.14 -1.08
CA ALA A 363 21.73 -20.97 -1.89
C ALA A 363 22.35 -21.37 -3.22
N LYS A 364 21.72 -20.97 -4.32
CA LYS A 364 22.22 -21.12 -5.69
C LYS A 364 22.97 -19.84 -6.09
N ARG A 365 24.07 -20.02 -6.82
CA ARG A 365 24.85 -18.93 -7.41
C ARG A 365 24.21 -18.39 -8.68
#